data_AF-A0A2J4Y255-F1
#
_entry.id   AF-A0A2J4Y255-F1
#
_cell.length_a   1.000
_cell.length_b   1.000
_cell.length_c   1.000
_cell.angle_alpha   90.00
_cell.angle_beta   90.00
_cell.angle_gamma   90.00
#
_symmetry.space_group_name_H-M   'P 1'
#
loop_
_entity.id
_entity.type
_entity.pdbx_description
1 polymer ?
#
loop_
_entity_poly.entity_id
_entity_poly.type
_entity_poly.pdbx_seq_one_letter_code
_entity_poly.pdbx_strand_id
1 'polypeptide(L)' 'VVIYAGATILGRITIGARSSIGGDIWLTRDVPPDSHVQQARVQQKHFSDGDGI' A
#
# COMPACT_ATOMS: atom_id res chain seq x y z
N VAL A 1 5.24 15.23 -0.52
CA VAL A 1 4.60 13.98 -0.06
C VAL A 1 3.10 14.20 -0.13
N VAL A 2 2.35 13.22 -0.64
CA VAL A 2 0.88 13.26 -0.67
C VAL A 2 0.36 12.11 0.19
N ILE A 3 -0.59 12.38 1.08
CA ILE A 3 -1.23 11.36 1.92
C ILE A 3 -2.73 11.54 1.76
N TYR A 4 -3.40 10.53 1.22
CA TYR A 4 -4.84 10.55 1.03
C TYR A 4 -5.59 10.23 2.34
N ALA A 5 -6.87 10.60 2.39
CA ALA A 5 -7.71 10.45 3.58
C ALA A 5 -7.81 8.99 4.06
N GLY A 6 -7.93 8.79 5.37
CA GLY A 6 -8.05 7.46 5.98
C GLY A 6 -6.72 6.72 6.15
N ALA A 7 -5.60 7.24 5.65
CA ALA A 7 -4.28 6.66 5.90
C ALA A 7 -3.91 6.77 7.40
N THR A 8 -3.46 5.66 7.97
CA THR A 8 -2.93 5.57 9.34
C THR A 8 -1.45 5.26 9.30
N ILE A 9 -0.63 6.11 9.92
CA ILE A 9 0.83 5.95 9.99
C ILE A 9 1.21 5.65 11.44
N LEU A 10 1.72 4.44 11.69
CA LEU A 10 2.01 3.98 13.04
C LEU A 10 3.51 3.85 13.30
N GLY A 11 4.00 4.65 14.25
CA GLY A 11 5.37 4.59 14.72
C GLY A 11 6.30 5.62 14.07
N ARG A 12 7.61 5.34 14.12
CA ARG A 12 8.65 6.22 13.58
C ARG A 12 8.88 5.87 12.12
N ILE A 13 8.22 6.59 11.22
CA ILE A 13 8.21 6.32 9.78
C ILE A 13 8.86 7.47 9.02
N THR A 14 9.79 7.16 8.13
CA THR A 14 10.35 8.07 7.15
C THR A 14 9.62 7.91 5.82
N ILE A 15 9.07 9.00 5.29
CA ILE A 15 8.43 9.03 3.98
C ILE A 15 9.26 9.92 3.06
N GLY A 16 9.82 9.31 2.01
CA GLY A 16 10.67 10.00 1.06
C GLY A 16 9.91 11.06 0.24
N ALA A 17 10.68 12.02 -0.29
CA ALA A 17 10.14 13.08 -1.12
C ALA A 17 9.42 12.53 -2.36
N ARG A 18 8.43 13.29 -2.85
CA ARG A 18 7.59 12.95 -4.02
C ARG A 18 6.79 11.65 -3.92
N SER A 19 6.78 10.99 -2.76
CA SER A 19 5.95 9.79 -2.54
C SER A 19 4.48 10.13 -2.27
N SER A 20 3.59 9.20 -2.64
CA SER A 20 2.15 9.25 -2.39
C SER A 20 1.65 8.01 -1.65
N ILE A 21 0.84 8.22 -0.62
CA ILE A 21 0.21 7.18 0.22
C ILE A 21 -1.28 7.20 -0.04
N GLY A 22 -1.82 6.09 -0.55
CA GLY A 22 -3.25 5.89 -0.79
C GLY A 22 -4.10 5.97 0.49
N GLY A 23 -5.40 6.17 0.29
CA GLY A 23 -6.36 6.25 1.39
C GLY A 23 -6.59 4.90 2.05
N ASP A 24 -7.04 4.93 3.30
CA ASP A 24 -7.35 3.73 4.12
C ASP A 24 -6.18 2.74 4.28
N ILE A 25 -4.95 3.20 4.06
CA ILE A 25 -3.74 2.39 4.22
C ILE A 25 -3.25 2.44 5.66
N TRP A 26 -2.94 1.27 6.22
CA TRP A 26 -2.14 1.15 7.44
C TRP A 26 -0.66 1.04 7.07
N LEU A 27 0.12 2.09 7.34
CA LEU A 27 1.56 2.14 7.10
C LEU A 27 2.36 1.93 8.39
N THR A 28 3.21 0.90 8.39
CA THR A 28 4.07 0.51 9.52
C THR A 28 5.55 0.44 9.16
N ARG A 29 5.91 0.80 7.92
CA ARG A 29 7.29 0.75 7.41
C ARG A 29 7.64 2.02 6.66
N ASP A 30 8.95 2.28 6.58
CA ASP A 30 9.49 3.39 5.81
C ASP A 30 9.10 3.29 4.33
N VAL A 31 8.98 4.45 3.70
CA VAL A 31 8.63 4.61 2.31
C VAL A 31 9.77 5.35 1.61
N PRO A 32 10.44 4.73 0.62
CA PRO A 32 11.49 5.41 -0.11
C PRO A 32 10.93 6.62 -0.89
N PRO A 33 11.79 7.56 -1.32
CA PRO A 33 11.38 8.61 -2.25
C PRO A 33 10.74 8.04 -3.52
N ASP A 34 9.94 8.84 -4.21
CA ASP A 34 9.30 8.48 -5.50
C ASP A 34 8.41 7.24 -5.47
N SER A 35 7.90 6.89 -4.29
CA SER A 35 7.13 5.68 -4.11
C SER A 35 5.63 5.96 -4.12
N HIS A 36 4.85 5.02 -4.68
CA HIS A 36 3.40 5.05 -4.62
C HIS A 36 2.89 3.85 -3.82
N VAL A 37 2.38 4.10 -2.61
CA VAL A 37 1.80 3.05 -1.76
C VAL A 37 0.29 3.01 -2.02
N GLN A 38 -0.20 1.87 -2.51
CA GLN A 38 -1.61 1.64 -2.78
C GLN A 38 -2.09 0.40 -2.03
N GLN A 39 -3.38 0.33 -1.71
CA GLN A 39 -3.96 -0.87 -1.10
C GLN A 39 -3.73 -2.06 -2.02
N ALA A 40 -3.23 -3.17 -1.46
CA ALA A 40 -3.09 -4.39 -2.22
C ALA A 40 -4.46 -4.78 -2.76
N ARG A 41 -4.58 -4.88 -4.09
CA ARG A 41 -5.72 -5.57 -4.68
C ARG A 41 -5.74 -6.97 -4.08
N VAL A 42 -6.89 -7.41 -3.58
CA VAL A 42 -7.12 -8.83 -3.32
C VAL A 42 -6.79 -9.50 -4.65
N GLN A 43 -5.64 -10.18 -4.72
CA GLN A 43 -5.39 -11.07 -5.85
C GLN A 43 -6.46 -12.14 -5.70
N GLN A 44 -7.56 -11.99 -6.44
CA GLN A 44 -8.37 -13.14 -6.79
C GLN A 44 -7.38 -14.05 -7.50
N LYS A 45 -6.87 -15.06 -6.79
CA LYS A 45 -6.15 -16.15 -7.43
C LYS A 45 -7.10 -16.64 -8.51
N HIS A 46 -6.79 -16.30 -9.75
CA HIS A 46 -7.49 -16.85 -10.89
C HIS A 46 -7.13 -18.32 -10.85
N PHE A 47 -8.06 -19.15 -10.39
CA PHE A 47 -7.96 -20.59 -10.54
C PHE A 47 -8.11 -20.86 -12.05
N SER A 48 -7.02 -20.68 -12.79
CA SER A 48 -6.91 -21.22 -14.14
C SER A 48 -6.67 -22.71 -14.02
N ASP A 49 -7.47 -23.48 -14.76
CA ASP A 49 -7.30 -24.90 -15.04
C ASP A 49 -7.75 -25.93 -13.98
N GLY A 50 -8.77 -25.62 -13.18
CA GLY A 50 -9.56 -26.67 -12.54
C GLY A 50 -8.94 -27.36 -11.31
N ASP A 51 -7.88 -26.80 -10.72
CA ASP A 51 -7.23 -27.28 -9.47
C ASP A 51 -8.10 -27.13 -8.19
N GLY A 52 -9.42 -26.98 -8.35
CA GLY A 52 -10.36 -26.65 -7.28
C GLY A 52 -11.13 -27.83 -6.68
N ILE A 53 -10.93 -29.06 -7.16
CA ILE A 53 -11.50 -30.29 -6.59
C ILE A 53 -10.51 -31.46 -6.64
#